data_AF-A0A9W8AZN6-F1
#
_entry.id   AF-A0A9W8AZN6-F1
#
_cell.length_a   1.000
_cell.length_b   1.000
_cell.length_c   1.000
_cell.angle_alpha   90.00
_cell.angle_beta   90.00
_cell.angle_gamma   90.00
#
_symmetry.space_group_name_H-M   'P 1'
#
loop_
_entity.id
_entity.type
_entity.pdbx_description
1 polymer ?
#
loop_
_entity_poly.entity_id
_entity_poly.type
_entity_poly.pdbx_seq_one_letter_code
_entity_poly.pdbx_strand_id
1 'polypeptide(L)'
;MSCQTASVFALPATSALEQRLKQRPQPEELVARNIMMDPAIAPKLQAAAHQLDLAHRSDALHHRLGQRPQKQALVDHNILKKTKVAPALQAKEQALHRAQLSNTLEHRLEQRSNRADLVQHNILKDTKVAPSLQAAMTDLERAKLSNQLAQQIEKRPSMEELVERNILPAASE
;
A
#
# COMPACT_ATOMS: atom_id res chain seq x y z
N MET A 1 96.80 8.79 7.17
CA MET A 1 96.19 9.27 5.91
C MET A 1 94.79 8.72 5.82
N SER A 2 93.81 9.62 5.79
CA SER A 2 92.40 9.35 6.01
C SER A 2 91.77 8.58 4.84
N CYS A 3 91.08 7.49 5.14
CA CYS A 3 90.25 6.76 4.16
C CYS A 3 88.98 7.58 3.91
N GLN A 4 88.82 8.14 2.72
CA GLN A 4 87.59 8.79 2.28
C GLN A 4 86.57 7.72 1.88
N THR A 5 85.45 7.68 2.59
CA THR A 5 84.26 6.92 2.24
C THR A 5 83.66 7.49 0.95
N ALA A 6 83.53 6.64 -0.07
CA ALA A 6 82.87 7.01 -1.32
C ALA A 6 81.39 7.35 -1.07
N SER A 7 81.05 8.64 -1.23
CA SER A 7 79.70 9.15 -1.25
C SER A 7 79.00 8.64 -2.51
N VAL A 8 78.06 7.72 -2.35
CA VAL A 8 77.20 7.23 -3.43
C VAL A 8 76.24 8.36 -3.84
N PHE A 9 76.43 8.90 -5.04
CA PHE A 9 75.57 9.92 -5.63
C PHE A 9 74.16 9.32 -5.86
N ALA A 10 73.15 9.80 -5.14
CA ALA A 10 71.76 9.34 -5.29
C ALA A 10 71.20 9.75 -6.66
N LEU A 11 70.92 8.77 -7.51
CA LEU A 11 70.36 8.94 -8.86
C LEU A 11 68.90 9.45 -8.81
N PRO A 12 68.44 10.25 -9.79
CA PRO A 12 67.06 10.81 -9.82
C PRO A 12 65.93 9.75 -9.80
N ALA A 13 66.25 8.49 -10.09
CA ALA A 13 65.32 7.38 -9.97
C ALA A 13 64.93 7.08 -8.51
N THR A 14 65.81 7.33 -7.53
CA THR A 14 65.51 7.05 -6.12
C THR A 14 64.56 8.10 -5.54
N SER A 15 64.70 9.37 -5.93
CA SER A 15 63.81 10.45 -5.48
C SER A 15 62.39 10.34 -6.05
N ALA A 16 62.24 9.92 -7.31
CA ALA A 16 60.94 9.68 -7.93
C ALA A 16 60.18 8.49 -7.29
N LEU A 17 60.91 7.43 -6.90
CA LEU A 17 60.33 6.27 -6.21
C LEU A 17 59.82 6.65 -4.81
N GLU A 18 60.58 7.43 -4.05
CA GLU A 18 60.17 7.92 -2.73
C GLU A 18 58.89 8.76 -2.79
N GLN A 19 58.77 9.64 -3.80
CA GLN A 19 57.55 10.42 -4.01
C GLN A 19 56.33 9.52 -4.28
N ARG A 20 56.49 8.46 -5.08
CA ARG A 20 55.41 7.49 -5.35
C ARG A 20 55.04 6.65 -4.14
N LEU A 21 56.01 6.27 -3.30
CA LEU A 21 55.74 5.54 -2.07
C LEU A 21 55.00 6.41 -1.04
N LYS A 22 55.26 7.72 -0.99
CA LYS A 22 54.48 8.68 -0.17
C LYS A 22 53.03 8.79 -0.61
N GLN A 23 52.78 8.65 -1.91
CA GLN A 23 51.44 8.69 -2.51
C GLN A 23 50.80 7.29 -2.64
N ARG A 24 51.41 6.25 -2.04
CA ARG A 24 50.91 4.89 -2.15
C ARG A 24 49.58 4.75 -1.40
N PRO A 25 48.51 4.26 -2.06
CA PRO A 25 47.25 3.97 -1.39
C PRO A 25 47.42 2.82 -0.40
N GLN A 26 46.63 2.86 0.67
CA GLN A 26 46.68 1.82 1.69
C GLN A 26 46.16 0.48 1.14
N PRO A 27 46.66 -0.67 1.63
CA PRO A 27 46.18 -1.98 1.17
C PRO A 27 44.67 -2.15 1.30
N GLU A 28 44.06 -1.64 2.37
CA GLU A 28 42.61 -1.65 2.58
C GLU A 28 41.85 -0.89 1.48
N GLU A 29 42.39 0.24 1.03
CA GLU A 29 41.82 1.03 -0.07
C GLU A 29 41.87 0.26 -1.39
N LEU A 30 42.95 -0.50 -1.62
CA LEU A 30 43.08 -1.37 -2.79
C LEU A 30 42.10 -2.54 -2.75
N VAL A 31 41.84 -3.12 -1.57
CA VAL A 31 40.82 -4.16 -1.39
C VAL A 31 39.41 -3.59 -1.61
N ALA A 32 39.11 -2.42 -1.04
CA ALA A 32 37.82 -1.76 -1.23
C ALA A 32 37.53 -1.42 -2.70
N ARG A 33 38.57 -1.11 -3.48
CA ARG A 33 38.47 -0.88 -4.93
C ARG A 33 38.49 -2.17 -5.77
N ASN A 34 38.50 -3.34 -5.14
CA ASN A 34 38.63 -4.65 -5.79
C ASN A 34 39.89 -4.78 -6.66
N ILE A 35 40.98 -4.07 -6.31
CA ILE A 35 42.28 -4.15 -6.99
C ILE A 35 43.14 -5.25 -6.33
N MET A 36 43.04 -5.38 -5.01
CA MET A 36 43.76 -6.38 -4.22
C MET A 36 42.78 -7.35 -3.56
N MET A 37 43.12 -8.63 -3.51
CA MET A 37 42.36 -9.63 -2.74
C MET A 37 42.63 -9.47 -1.25
N ASP A 38 41.71 -9.96 -0.41
CA ASP A 38 41.82 -9.82 1.05
C ASP A 38 43.21 -10.30 1.54
N PRO A 39 44.02 -9.39 2.13
CA PRO A 39 45.36 -9.73 2.60
C PRO A 39 45.34 -10.69 3.79
N ALA A 40 44.20 -10.90 4.45
CA ALA A 40 44.04 -11.90 5.50
C ALA A 40 44.14 -13.35 4.95
N ILE A 41 43.85 -13.54 3.66
CA ILE A 41 43.92 -14.85 2.99
C ILE A 41 45.31 -15.03 2.40
N ALA A 42 45.95 -16.16 2.72
CA ALA A 42 47.26 -16.51 2.18
C ALA A 42 47.25 -16.45 0.63
N PRO A 43 48.28 -15.87 -0.02
CA PRO A 43 48.28 -15.64 -1.47
C PRO A 43 47.96 -16.88 -2.33
N LYS A 44 48.39 -18.06 -1.89
CA LYS A 44 48.12 -19.33 -2.58
C LYS A 44 46.64 -19.77 -2.53
N LEU A 45 45.90 -19.34 -1.50
CA LEU A 45 44.50 -19.73 -1.29
C LEU A 45 43.50 -18.71 -1.86
N GLN A 46 43.95 -17.50 -2.23
CA GLN A 46 43.07 -16.43 -2.70
C GLN A 46 42.21 -16.86 -3.90
N ALA A 47 42.78 -17.60 -4.86
CA ALA A 47 42.04 -18.09 -6.02
C ALA A 47 40.96 -19.12 -5.64
N ALA A 48 41.29 -20.08 -4.78
CA ALA A 48 40.35 -21.10 -4.32
C ALA A 48 39.24 -20.50 -3.44
N ALA A 49 39.58 -19.56 -2.55
CA ALA A 49 38.63 -18.83 -1.73
C ALA A 49 37.64 -18.02 -2.58
N HIS A 50 38.13 -17.33 -3.62
CA HIS A 50 37.29 -16.61 -4.56
C HIS A 50 36.35 -17.54 -5.35
N GLN A 51 36.85 -18.70 -5.80
CA GLN A 51 36.01 -19.70 -6.48
C GLN A 51 34.89 -20.23 -5.57
N LEU A 52 35.20 -20.49 -4.30
CA LEU A 52 34.21 -20.94 -3.31
C LEU A 52 33.16 -19.85 -3.03
N ASP A 53 33.58 -18.59 -2.89
CA ASP A 53 32.66 -17.46 -2.75
C ASP A 53 31.73 -17.32 -3.98
N LEU A 54 32.26 -17.46 -5.20
CA LEU A 54 31.44 -17.49 -6.41
C LEU A 54 30.43 -18.65 -6.42
N ALA A 55 30.86 -19.85 -6.04
CA ALA A 55 29.98 -21.01 -5.94
C ALA A 55 28.85 -20.78 -4.94
N HIS A 56 29.18 -20.32 -3.73
CA HIS A 56 28.18 -19.97 -2.71
C HIS A 56 27.21 -18.88 -3.19
N ARG A 57 27.71 -17.85 -3.88
CA ARG A 57 26.85 -16.78 -4.45
C ARG A 57 25.93 -17.31 -5.53
N SER A 58 26.43 -18.20 -6.39
CA SER A 58 25.64 -18.87 -7.43
C SER A 58 24.54 -19.72 -6.81
N ASP A 59 24.85 -20.55 -5.81
CA ASP A 59 23.90 -21.42 -5.13
C ASP A 59 22.81 -20.61 -4.41
N ALA A 60 23.21 -19.55 -3.70
CA ALA A 60 22.28 -18.66 -3.02
C ALA A 60 21.38 -17.89 -4.01
N LEU A 61 21.90 -17.51 -5.17
CA LEU A 61 21.12 -16.88 -6.23
C LEU A 61 20.14 -17.88 -6.83
N HIS A 62 20.59 -19.09 -7.14
CA HIS A 62 19.76 -20.16 -7.69
C HIS A 62 18.58 -20.48 -6.76
N HIS A 63 18.84 -20.62 -5.45
CA HIS A 63 17.80 -20.83 -4.45
C HIS A 63 16.76 -19.69 -4.41
N ARG A 64 17.22 -18.43 -4.40
CA ARG A 64 16.33 -17.25 -4.40
C ARG A 64 15.51 -17.12 -5.68
N LEU A 65 16.09 -17.45 -6.82
CA LEU A 65 15.38 -17.45 -8.11
C LEU A 65 14.35 -18.60 -8.17
N GLY A 66 14.63 -19.75 -7.57
CA GLY A 66 13.68 -20.86 -7.46
C GLY A 66 12.45 -20.53 -6.61
N GLN A 67 12.62 -19.71 -5.57
CA GLN A 67 11.52 -19.23 -4.71
C GLN A 67 10.92 -17.88 -5.18
N ARG A 68 11.22 -17.44 -6.40
CA ARG A 68 10.80 -16.13 -6.88
C ARG A 68 9.28 -16.06 -7.02
N PRO A 69 8.61 -15.07 -6.39
CA PRO A 69 7.17 -14.88 -6.55
C PRO A 69 6.82 -14.44 -7.98
N GLN A 70 5.64 -14.87 -8.44
CA GLN A 70 5.09 -14.45 -9.72
C GLN A 70 4.76 -12.94 -9.71
N LYS A 71 4.81 -12.30 -10.88
CA LYS A 71 4.51 -10.87 -11.02
C LYS A 71 3.13 -10.51 -10.44
N GLN A 72 2.14 -11.36 -10.64
CA GLN A 72 0.78 -11.12 -10.16
C GLN A 72 0.72 -11.07 -8.62
N ALA A 73 1.39 -11.98 -7.92
CA ALA A 73 1.46 -11.95 -6.46
C ALA A 73 2.06 -10.63 -5.93
N LEU A 74 3.10 -10.11 -6.60
CA LEU A 74 3.67 -8.80 -6.25
C LEU A 74 2.69 -7.65 -6.46
N VAL A 75 1.80 -7.75 -7.46
CA VAL A 75 0.74 -6.77 -7.69
C VAL A 75 -0.33 -6.86 -6.61
N ASP A 76 -0.74 -8.08 -6.25
CA ASP A 76 -1.77 -8.33 -5.23
C ASP A 76 -1.30 -7.87 -3.84
N HIS A 77 0.00 -8.02 -3.53
CA HIS A 77 0.64 -7.47 -2.34
C HIS A 77 0.97 -5.98 -2.43
N ASN A 78 0.53 -5.27 -3.48
CA ASN A 78 0.75 -3.84 -3.70
C ASN A 78 2.22 -3.39 -3.80
N ILE A 79 3.14 -4.33 -4.05
CA ILE A 79 4.57 -4.05 -4.27
C ILE A 79 4.76 -3.51 -5.69
N LEU A 80 4.23 -4.22 -6.69
CA LEU A 80 4.18 -3.74 -8.07
C LEU A 80 2.82 -3.12 -8.36
N LYS A 81 2.80 -2.16 -9.28
CA LYS A 81 1.56 -1.47 -9.69
C LYS A 81 0.96 -2.19 -10.88
N LYS A 82 -0.36 -2.38 -10.88
CA LYS A 82 -1.09 -2.98 -12.00
C LYS A 82 -1.24 -1.96 -13.13
N THR A 83 -0.20 -1.77 -13.92
CA THR A 83 -0.22 -0.82 -15.04
C THR A 83 0.24 -1.49 -16.33
N LYS A 84 -0.29 -1.00 -17.45
CA LYS A 84 0.12 -1.41 -18.80
C LYS A 84 1.16 -0.45 -19.40
N VAL A 85 1.46 0.62 -18.68
CA VAL A 85 2.35 1.70 -19.13
C VAL A 85 3.80 1.35 -18.83
N ALA A 86 4.71 1.85 -19.68
CA ALA A 86 6.15 1.68 -19.52
C ALA A 86 6.65 2.14 -18.13
N PRO A 87 7.68 1.49 -17.54
CA PRO A 87 8.17 1.80 -16.19
C PRO A 87 8.47 3.29 -15.95
N ALA A 88 9.03 3.98 -16.95
CA ALA A 88 9.37 5.40 -16.87
C ALA A 88 8.15 6.33 -16.68
N LEU A 89 6.95 5.89 -17.06
CA LEU A 89 5.73 6.69 -17.00
C LEU A 89 4.81 6.32 -15.83
N GLN A 90 5.06 5.20 -15.14
CA GLN A 90 4.21 4.72 -14.05
C GLN A 90 4.01 5.74 -12.94
N ALA A 91 5.06 6.51 -12.62
CA ALA A 91 4.99 7.58 -11.62
C ALA A 91 4.05 8.71 -12.07
N LYS A 92 4.14 9.11 -13.34
CA LYS A 92 3.28 10.16 -13.92
C LYS A 92 1.82 9.72 -14.02
N GLU A 93 1.59 8.48 -14.44
CA GLU A 93 0.25 7.87 -14.48
C GLU A 93 -0.41 7.87 -13.09
N GLN A 94 0.33 7.48 -12.05
CA GLN A 94 -0.19 7.49 -10.68
C GLN A 94 -0.49 8.90 -10.17
N ALA A 95 0.38 9.86 -10.46
CA ALA A 95 0.14 11.26 -10.10
C ALA A 95 -1.12 11.81 -10.78
N LEU A 96 -1.29 11.52 -12.07
CA LEU A 96 -2.49 11.90 -12.83
C LEU A 96 -3.75 11.23 -12.25
N HIS A 97 -3.71 9.92 -12.02
CA HIS A 97 -4.84 9.18 -11.45
C HIS A 97 -5.23 9.72 -10.07
N ARG A 98 -4.25 10.05 -9.22
CA ARG A 98 -4.50 10.70 -7.92
C ARG A 98 -5.14 12.06 -8.06
N ALA A 99 -4.65 12.90 -8.98
CA ALA A 99 -5.24 14.22 -9.23
C ALA A 99 -6.69 14.11 -9.74
N GLN A 100 -6.95 13.20 -10.68
CA GLN A 100 -8.31 12.95 -11.19
C GLN A 100 -9.26 12.46 -10.10
N LEU A 101 -8.81 11.54 -9.24
CA LEU A 101 -9.59 11.07 -8.10
C LEU A 101 -9.85 12.20 -7.11
N SER A 102 -8.85 13.02 -6.80
CA SER A 102 -8.99 14.18 -5.91
C SER A 102 -10.08 15.13 -6.43
N ASN A 103 -9.99 15.54 -7.69
CA ASN A 103 -10.95 16.46 -8.29
C ASN A 103 -12.38 15.86 -8.31
N THR A 104 -12.48 14.56 -8.60
CA THR A 104 -13.78 13.87 -8.60
C THR A 104 -14.39 13.80 -7.20
N LEU A 105 -13.55 13.53 -6.18
CA LEU A 105 -14.00 13.48 -4.79
C LEU A 105 -14.40 14.86 -4.28
N GLU A 106 -13.61 15.88 -4.59
CA GLU A 106 -13.92 17.28 -4.25
C GLU A 106 -15.29 17.69 -4.79
N HIS A 107 -15.54 17.47 -6.08
CA HIS A 107 -16.84 17.76 -6.68
C HIS A 107 -17.99 16.99 -6.04
N ARG A 108 -17.80 15.70 -5.70
CA ARG A 108 -18.84 14.90 -5.00
C ARG A 108 -19.09 15.35 -3.57
N LEU A 109 -18.06 15.86 -2.89
CA LEU A 109 -18.18 16.38 -1.54
C LEU A 109 -18.88 17.74 -1.53
N GLU A 110 -18.66 18.59 -2.53
CA GLU A 110 -19.40 19.83 -2.73
C GLU A 110 -20.90 19.57 -2.96
N GLN A 111 -21.22 18.58 -3.79
CA GLN A 111 -22.60 18.19 -4.12
C GLN A 111 -23.20 17.18 -3.13
N ARG A 112 -22.65 17.09 -1.92
CA ARG A 112 -23.12 16.13 -0.92
C ARG A 112 -24.49 16.55 -0.38
N SER A 113 -25.49 15.69 -0.56
CA SER A 113 -26.83 15.89 0.02
C SER A 113 -26.80 16.01 1.54
N ASN A 114 -27.64 16.89 2.08
CA ASN A 114 -27.75 17.06 3.52
C ASN A 114 -28.59 15.92 4.13
N ARG A 115 -28.50 15.75 5.46
CA ARG A 115 -29.29 14.77 6.20
C ARG A 115 -30.79 14.93 5.96
N ALA A 116 -31.28 16.17 5.89
CA ALA A 116 -32.69 16.47 5.66
C ALA A 116 -33.17 15.89 4.32
N ASP A 117 -32.41 16.10 3.24
CA ASP A 117 -32.72 15.55 1.92
C ASP A 117 -32.76 14.03 1.95
N LEU A 118 -31.80 13.38 2.63
CA LEU A 118 -31.78 11.92 2.78
C LEU A 118 -32.99 11.37 3.56
N VAL A 119 -33.49 12.11 4.55
CA VAL A 119 -34.71 11.76 5.29
C VAL A 119 -35.94 11.93 4.40
N GLN A 120 -36.03 13.04 3.67
CA GLN A 120 -37.12 13.32 2.74
C GLN A 120 -37.25 12.23 1.67
N HIS A 121 -36.11 11.74 1.15
CA HIS A 121 -36.07 10.64 0.18
C HIS A 121 -36.21 9.25 0.82
N ASN A 122 -36.52 9.16 2.13
CA ASN A 122 -36.66 7.91 2.88
C ASN A 122 -35.41 6.99 2.86
N ILE A 123 -34.23 7.55 2.58
CA ILE A 123 -32.94 6.83 2.64
C ILE A 123 -32.50 6.69 4.10
N LEU A 124 -32.61 7.78 4.87
CA LEU A 124 -32.33 7.78 6.31
C LEU A 124 -33.65 7.88 7.11
N LYS A 125 -33.72 7.24 8.27
CA LYS A 125 -34.85 7.40 9.21
C LYS A 125 -34.68 8.65 10.05
N ASP A 126 -35.77 9.41 10.26
CA ASP A 126 -35.76 10.58 11.14
C ASP A 126 -35.83 10.17 12.61
N THR A 127 -34.73 9.63 13.12
CA THR A 127 -34.61 9.21 14.52
C THR A 127 -33.38 9.83 15.17
N LYS A 128 -33.50 10.07 16.49
CA LYS A 128 -32.38 10.51 17.35
C LYS A 128 -31.66 9.34 18.02
N VAL A 129 -32.06 8.11 17.68
CA VAL A 129 -31.53 6.87 18.25
C VAL A 129 -30.21 6.49 17.56
N ALA A 130 -29.30 5.88 18.32
CA ALA A 130 -28.01 5.41 17.81
C ALA A 130 -28.18 4.48 16.59
N PRO A 131 -27.31 4.56 15.55
CA PRO A 131 -27.45 3.80 14.31
C PRO A 131 -27.62 2.28 14.50
N SER A 132 -26.96 1.71 15.51
CA SER A 132 -27.04 0.29 15.84
C SER A 132 -28.42 -0.16 16.32
N LEU A 133 -29.23 0.74 16.90
CA LEU A 133 -30.54 0.43 17.46
C LEU A 133 -31.71 0.82 16.54
N GLN A 134 -31.43 1.56 15.45
CA GLN A 134 -32.46 2.05 14.54
C GLN A 134 -33.27 0.91 13.92
N ALA A 135 -32.60 -0.17 13.49
CA ALA A 135 -33.28 -1.33 12.92
C ALA A 135 -34.28 -1.97 13.91
N ALA A 136 -33.81 -2.28 15.13
CA ALA A 136 -34.64 -2.87 16.17
C ALA A 136 -35.82 -1.96 16.58
N MET A 137 -35.58 -0.64 16.65
CA MET A 137 -36.63 0.35 16.89
C MET A 137 -37.69 0.31 15.77
N THR A 138 -37.28 0.34 14.50
CA THR A 138 -38.22 0.34 13.38
C THR A 138 -39.03 -0.95 13.28
N ASP A 139 -38.42 -2.10 13.60
CA ASP A 139 -39.10 -3.39 13.61
C ASP A 139 -40.14 -3.45 14.73
N LEU A 140 -39.78 -2.96 15.92
CA LEU A 140 -40.68 -2.86 17.06
C LEU A 140 -41.84 -1.89 16.80
N GLU A 141 -41.58 -0.74 16.17
CA GLU A 141 -42.61 0.21 15.76
C GLU A 141 -43.57 -0.41 14.73
N ARG A 142 -43.03 -1.11 13.72
CA ARG A 142 -43.83 -1.83 12.73
C ARG A 142 -44.70 -2.91 13.37
N ALA A 143 -44.15 -3.69 14.30
CA ALA A 143 -44.89 -4.73 15.02
C ALA A 143 -46.03 -4.13 15.87
N LYS A 144 -45.75 -3.03 16.60
CA LYS A 144 -46.76 -2.32 17.37
C LYS A 144 -47.89 -1.79 16.48
N LEU A 145 -47.55 -1.13 15.38
CA LEU A 145 -48.52 -0.63 14.41
C LEU A 145 -49.36 -1.75 13.80
N SER A 146 -48.74 -2.87 13.43
CA SER A 146 -49.45 -4.04 12.90
C SER A 146 -50.46 -4.59 13.90
N ASN A 147 -50.08 -4.73 15.17
CA ASN A 147 -50.96 -5.23 16.22
C ASN A 147 -52.12 -4.26 16.50
N GLN A 148 -51.84 -2.96 16.54
CA GLN A 148 -52.87 -1.93 16.70
C GLN A 148 -53.87 -1.92 15.54
N LEU A 149 -53.37 -2.01 14.31
CA LEU A 149 -54.20 -2.07 13.11
C LEU A 149 -55.08 -3.33 13.11
N ALA A 150 -54.53 -4.48 13.50
CA ALA A 150 -55.30 -5.73 13.61
C ALA A 150 -56.49 -5.58 14.57
N GLN A 151 -56.27 -5.02 15.77
CA GLN A 151 -57.35 -4.79 16.74
C GLN A 151 -58.42 -3.81 16.23
N GLN A 152 -58.03 -2.77 15.47
CA GLN A 152 -58.97 -1.82 14.89
C GLN A 152 -59.80 -2.45 13.77
N ILE A 153 -59.19 -3.35 12.98
CA ILE A 153 -59.88 -4.08 11.92
C ILE A 153 -60.85 -5.10 12.50
N GLU A 154 -60.53 -5.75 13.62
CA GLU A 154 -61.45 -6.67 14.31
C GLU A 154 -62.74 -5.98 14.78
N LYS A 155 -62.64 -4.71 15.20
CA LYS A 155 -63.78 -3.89 15.63
C LYS A 155 -64.42 -3.10 14.49
N ARG A 156 -64.15 -3.47 13.23
CA ARG A 156 -64.69 -2.76 12.07
C ARG A 156 -66.22 -2.91 12.06
N PRO A 157 -66.98 -1.80 12.06
CA PRO A 157 -68.43 -1.85 12.00
C PRO A 157 -68.90 -2.53 10.71
N SER A 158 -70.00 -3.27 10.82
CA SER A 158 -70.65 -3.90 9.68
C SER A 158 -71.26 -2.83 8.76
N MET A 159 -71.61 -3.23 7.53
CA MET A 159 -72.24 -2.31 6.58
C MET A 159 -73.57 -1.74 7.11
N GLU A 160 -74.35 -2.58 7.81
CA GLU A 160 -75.63 -2.20 8.40
C GLU A 160 -75.45 -1.12 9.47
N GLU A 161 -74.47 -1.28 10.36
CA GLU A 161 -74.14 -0.28 11.39
C GLU A 161 -73.69 1.07 10.81
N LEU A 162 -73.13 1.07 9.61
CA LEU A 162 -72.74 2.30 8.92
C LEU A 162 -73.93 3.02 8.26
N VAL A 163 -74.93 2.26 7.81
CA VAL A 163 -76.21 2.80 7.31
C VAL A 163 -77.02 3.40 8.47
N GLU A 164 -77.10 2.71 9.61
CA GLU A 164 -77.79 3.23 10.81
C GLU A 164 -77.17 4.54 11.31
N ARG A 165 -75.85 4.68 11.20
CA ARG A 165 -75.13 5.91 11.55
C ARG A 165 -75.22 7.01 10.47
N ASN A 166 -76.02 6.82 9.41
CA ASN A 166 -76.18 7.73 8.28
C ASN A 166 -74.85 8.08 7.57
N ILE A 167 -73.85 7.20 7.63
CA ILE A 167 -72.56 7.38 6.95
C ILE A 167 -72.65 6.83 5.53
N LEU A 168 -73.34 5.70 5.37
CA LEU A 168 -73.68 5.13 4.07
C LEU A 168 -75.18 5.34 3.79
N PRO A 169 -75.57 5.63 2.54
CA PRO A 169 -76.98 5.64 2.17
C PRO A 169 -77.57 4.24 2.35
N ALA A 170 -78.79 4.16 2.89
CA ALA A 170 -79.55 2.91 2.85
C ALA A 170 -79.74 2.53 1.38
N ALA A 171 -79.52 1.25 1.05
CA ALA A 171 -79.70 0.76 -0.32
C ALA A 171 -81.13 1.08 -0.77
N SER A 172 -81.29 2.12 -1.59
CA SER A 172 -82.51 2.39 -2.32
C SER A 172 -82.61 1.33 -3.42
N GLU A 173 -83.66 0.50 -3.38
CA GLU A 173 -84.06 -0.37 -4.49
C GLU A 173 -84.23 0.42 -5.80
#